data_AF-A0A968FYL0-F1
#
_entry.id   AF-A0A968FYL0-F1
#
_cell.length_a   1.000
_cell.length_b   1.000
_cell.length_c   1.000
_cell.angle_alpha   90.00
_cell.angle_beta   90.00
_cell.angle_gamma   90.00
#
_symmetry.space_group_name_H-M   'P 1'
#
loop_
_entity.id
_entity.type
_entity.pdbx_description
1 polymer ?
#
loop_
_entity_poly.entity_id
_entity_poly.type
_entity_poly.pdbx_seq_one_letter_code
_entity_poly.pdbx_strand_id
1 'polypeptide(L)'
;MGESRRFVDNGDETVTDHKTGLMWKKSDSMIDLKKWVNYQESVDYVRSLNDEKFAGYEDWRLPNKDEMFTLYDEALSQSDRFGKTIHISDQFASGGGFSMIAKLVDGRIRTWVLKLRDGEFEHPDGLWTLTESARAVRGIQS
;
A
#
# COMPACT_ATOMS: atom_id res chain seq x y z
N MET A 1 -25.90 11.99 -2.42
CA MET A 1 -25.40 11.72 -3.78
C MET A 1 -24.34 10.66 -3.62
N GLY A 2 -24.57 9.46 -4.15
CA GLY A 2 -23.74 8.29 -3.85
C GLY A 2 -22.39 8.43 -4.53
N GLU A 3 -21.35 8.67 -3.73
CA GLU A 3 -19.98 8.68 -4.21
C GLU A 3 -19.71 7.33 -4.87
N SER A 4 -19.38 7.37 -6.15
CA SER A 4 -18.93 6.22 -6.93
C SER A 4 -17.81 5.57 -6.12
N ARG A 5 -18.07 4.43 -5.47
CA ARG A 5 -17.10 3.70 -4.63
C ARG A 5 -15.89 3.36 -5.49
N ARG A 6 -14.93 4.29 -5.53
CA ARG A 6 -13.68 4.12 -6.25
C ARG A 6 -12.96 2.90 -5.72
N PHE A 7 -12.99 2.74 -4.40
CA PHE A 7 -12.49 1.59 -3.67
C PHE A 7 -13.66 0.70 -3.27
N VAL A 8 -13.61 -0.56 -3.67
CA VAL A 8 -14.60 -1.59 -3.32
C VAL A 8 -13.88 -2.71 -2.59
N ASP A 9 -14.28 -2.96 -1.34
CA ASP A 9 -13.85 -4.14 -0.58
C ASP A 9 -14.42 -5.41 -1.23
N ASN A 10 -13.54 -6.39 -1.49
CA ASN A 10 -13.92 -7.65 -2.12
C ASN A 10 -14.32 -8.73 -1.10
N GLY A 11 -14.31 -8.44 0.21
CA GLY A 11 -14.58 -9.40 1.29
C GLY A 11 -13.44 -10.38 1.59
N ASP A 12 -12.38 -10.37 0.79
CA ASP A 12 -11.23 -11.28 0.89
C ASP A 12 -9.95 -10.51 1.26
N GLU A 13 -10.07 -9.57 2.22
CA GLU A 13 -8.97 -8.70 2.65
C GLU A 13 -8.27 -7.93 1.51
N THR A 14 -9.01 -7.68 0.43
CA THR A 14 -8.55 -6.97 -0.77
C THR A 14 -9.53 -5.87 -1.15
N VAL A 15 -8.98 -4.78 -1.68
CA VAL A 15 -9.71 -3.57 -2.07
C VAL A 15 -9.43 -3.27 -3.53
N THR A 16 -10.48 -3.24 -4.35
CA THR A 16 -10.40 -2.94 -5.78
C THR A 16 -10.57 -1.44 -6.02
N ASP A 17 -9.58 -0.83 -6.66
CA ASP A 17 -9.67 0.52 -7.22
C ASP A 17 -10.19 0.46 -8.68
N HIS A 18 -11.43 0.90 -8.88
CA HIS A 18 -12.08 0.94 -10.20
C HIS A 18 -11.60 2.07 -11.10
N LYS A 19 -10.95 3.10 -10.55
CA LYS A 19 -10.46 4.26 -11.33
C LYS A 19 -9.16 3.94 -12.04
N THR A 20 -8.26 3.20 -11.39
CA THR A 20 -6.97 2.78 -11.93
C THR A 20 -6.96 1.33 -12.42
N GLY A 21 -7.98 0.53 -12.07
CA GLY A 21 -8.01 -0.90 -12.38
C GLY A 21 -6.96 -1.69 -11.57
N LEU A 22 -6.73 -1.28 -10.33
CA LEU A 22 -5.73 -1.89 -9.44
C LEU A 22 -6.43 -2.55 -8.27
N MET A 23 -5.89 -3.65 -7.78
CA MET A 23 -6.36 -4.30 -6.55
C MET A 23 -5.26 -4.22 -5.51
N TRP A 24 -5.64 -3.78 -4.32
CA TRP A 24 -4.76 -3.50 -3.21
C TRP A 24 -5.04 -4.47 -2.06
N LYS A 25 -4.00 -4.88 -1.35
CA LYS A 25 -4.20 -5.60 -0.08
C LYS A 25 -4.76 -4.62 0.96
N LYS A 26 -5.83 -5.01 1.63
CA LYS A 26 -6.48 -4.21 2.67
C LYS A 26 -5.54 -3.97 3.85
N SER A 27 -4.79 -5.01 4.22
CA SER A 27 -3.78 -5.02 5.27
C SER A 27 -2.38 -4.78 4.70
N ASP A 28 -1.55 -4.00 5.39
CA ASP A 28 -0.13 -3.82 5.06
C ASP A 28 0.76 -4.75 5.90
N SER A 29 2.05 -4.77 5.55
CA SER A 29 3.08 -5.54 6.25
C SER A 29 3.19 -5.17 7.73
N MET A 30 2.78 -3.97 8.15
CA MET A 30 2.78 -3.61 9.57
C MET A 30 1.64 -4.29 10.32
N ILE A 31 0.47 -4.45 9.71
CA ILE A 31 -0.62 -5.22 10.34
C ILE A 31 -0.23 -6.70 10.44
N ASP A 32 0.31 -7.21 9.33
CA ASP A 32 0.65 -8.62 9.12
C ASP A 32 1.83 -9.06 9.99
N LEU A 33 2.97 -8.39 9.84
CA LEU A 33 4.23 -8.70 10.52
C LEU A 33 4.38 -7.98 11.87
N LYS A 34 3.52 -6.98 12.18
CA LYS A 34 3.61 -6.15 13.39
C LYS A 34 4.97 -5.49 13.60
N LYS A 35 5.73 -5.31 12.51
CA LYS A 35 7.02 -4.64 12.47
C LYS A 35 7.14 -3.77 11.22
N TRP A 36 8.00 -2.77 11.33
CA TRP A 36 8.47 -2.00 10.18
C TRP A 36 9.44 -2.86 9.38
N VAL A 37 9.26 -2.90 8.07
CA VAL A 37 10.09 -3.71 7.16
C VAL A 37 10.94 -2.80 6.29
N ASN A 38 12.14 -3.26 5.95
CA ASN A 38 12.96 -2.56 4.97
C ASN A 38 12.48 -2.86 3.54
N TYR A 39 13.08 -2.21 2.55
CA TYR A 39 12.72 -2.44 1.16
C TYR A 39 12.88 -3.91 0.74
N GLN A 40 13.94 -4.60 1.17
CA GLN A 40 14.11 -6.01 0.82
C GLN A 40 13.04 -6.90 1.45
N GLU A 41 12.75 -6.69 2.73
CA GLU A 41 11.69 -7.39 3.44
C GLU A 41 10.31 -7.08 2.85
N SER A 42 10.09 -5.88 2.31
CA SER A 42 8.85 -5.56 1.60
C SER A 42 8.69 -6.37 0.31
N VAL A 43 9.78 -6.57 -0.42
CA VAL A 43 9.79 -7.39 -1.64
C VAL A 43 9.61 -8.86 -1.27
N ASP A 44 10.26 -9.30 -0.20
CA ASP A 44 10.14 -10.67 0.31
C ASP A 44 8.71 -10.96 0.79
N TYR A 45 8.11 -10.04 1.54
CA TYR A 45 6.72 -10.09 1.97
C TYR A 45 5.77 -10.29 0.79
N VAL A 46 5.92 -9.50 -0.27
CA VAL A 46 5.10 -9.64 -1.47
C VAL A 46 5.33 -10.98 -2.18
N ARG A 47 6.57 -11.50 -2.17
CA ARG A 47 6.86 -12.84 -2.69
C ARG A 47 6.20 -13.94 -1.87
N SER A 48 6.22 -13.84 -0.54
CA SER A 48 5.52 -14.77 0.34
C SER A 48 4.02 -14.77 0.07
N LEU A 49 3.41 -13.58 -0.10
CA LEU A 49 1.99 -13.49 -0.49
C LEU A 49 1.68 -14.20 -1.81
N ASN A 50 2.61 -14.18 -2.77
CA ASN A 50 2.46 -14.89 -4.03
C ASN A 50 2.59 -16.41 -3.87
N ASP A 51 3.55 -16.86 -3.06
CA ASP A 51 3.75 -18.27 -2.75
C ASP A 51 2.53 -18.86 -2.01
N GLU A 52 1.96 -18.09 -1.08
CA GLU A 52 0.76 -18.43 -0.32
C GLU A 52 -0.54 -18.27 -1.13
N LYS A 53 -0.46 -17.73 -2.35
CA LYS A 53 -1.61 -17.38 -3.21
C LYS A 53 -2.66 -16.57 -2.46
N PHE A 54 -2.23 -15.48 -1.81
CA PHE A 54 -3.10 -14.62 -1.02
C PHE A 54 -4.29 -14.12 -1.85
N ALA A 55 -5.50 -14.27 -1.32
CA ALA A 55 -6.76 -14.01 -2.00
C ALA A 55 -7.01 -14.81 -3.29
N GLY A 56 -6.34 -15.96 -3.44
CA GLY A 56 -6.37 -16.79 -4.64
C GLY A 56 -5.49 -16.24 -5.78
N TYR A 57 -4.61 -15.28 -5.50
CA TYR A 57 -3.77 -14.61 -6.49
C TYR A 57 -2.29 -14.68 -6.15
N GLU A 58 -1.47 -14.79 -7.19
CA GLU A 58 0.01 -14.90 -7.12
C GLU A 58 0.74 -13.80 -7.91
N ASP A 59 0.04 -12.71 -8.27
CA ASP A 59 0.58 -11.57 -9.04
C ASP A 59 0.68 -10.28 -8.19
N TRP A 60 0.95 -10.43 -6.89
CA TRP A 60 1.21 -9.32 -5.99
C TRP A 60 2.57 -8.69 -6.29
N ARG A 61 2.61 -7.35 -6.31
CA ARG A 61 3.81 -6.53 -6.51
C ARG A 61 3.79 -5.30 -5.60
N LEU A 62 4.92 -4.60 -5.50
CA LEU A 62 4.95 -3.28 -4.85
C LEU A 62 4.36 -2.21 -5.78
N PRO A 63 3.67 -1.19 -5.22
CA PRO A 63 3.07 -0.11 -6.00
C PRO A 63 4.12 0.86 -6.51
N ASN A 64 3.87 1.45 -7.66
CA ASN A 64 4.68 2.56 -8.17
C ASN A 64 4.30 3.86 -7.48
N LYS A 65 5.18 4.87 -7.56
CA LYS A 65 4.95 6.22 -7.02
C LYS A 65 3.58 6.79 -7.43
N ASP A 66 3.24 6.64 -8.72
CA ASP A 66 1.99 7.16 -9.28
C ASP A 66 0.77 6.45 -8.68
N GLU A 67 0.78 5.10 -8.70
CA GLU A 67 -0.27 4.26 -8.11
C GLU A 67 -0.47 4.58 -6.62
N MET A 68 0.62 4.78 -5.89
CA MET A 68 0.61 5.13 -4.48
C MET A 68 -0.02 6.49 -4.22
N PHE A 69 0.29 7.49 -5.06
CA PHE A 69 -0.34 8.80 -4.99
C PHE A 69 -1.85 8.68 -5.11
N THR A 70 -2.31 7.77 -5.97
CA THR A 70 -3.74 7.62 -6.21
C THR A 70 -4.52 7.08 -5.00
N LEU A 71 -3.84 6.50 -4.01
CA LEU A 71 -4.44 6.07 -2.73
C LEU A 71 -4.67 7.22 -1.76
N TYR A 72 -3.82 8.25 -1.83
CA TYR A 72 -3.98 9.44 -1.01
C TYR A 72 -5.09 10.30 -1.61
N ASP A 73 -6.09 10.62 -0.80
CA ASP A 73 -7.19 11.46 -1.22
C ASP A 73 -7.68 12.27 -0.01
N GLU A 74 -7.58 13.60 -0.11
CA GLU A 74 -7.92 14.52 0.98
C GLU A 74 -9.38 14.43 1.42
N ALA A 75 -10.27 13.96 0.53
CA ALA A 75 -11.68 13.75 0.85
C ALA A 75 -11.91 12.53 1.76
N LEU A 76 -10.93 11.61 1.82
CA LEU A 76 -11.00 10.40 2.62
C LEU A 76 -10.31 10.64 3.97
N SER A 77 -10.79 9.95 5.00
CA SER A 77 -10.23 10.02 6.34
C SER A 77 -10.31 8.65 7.01
N GLN A 78 -9.18 8.17 7.50
CA GLN A 78 -9.03 6.84 8.10
C GLN A 78 -8.08 6.91 9.30
N SER A 79 -8.10 5.89 10.15
CA SER A 79 -7.25 5.81 11.34
C SER A 79 -6.09 4.82 11.18
N ASP A 80 -4.89 5.29 11.47
CA ASP A 80 -3.66 4.49 11.51
C ASP A 80 -3.50 3.72 12.84
N ARG A 81 -2.47 2.86 12.98
CA ARG A 81 -2.19 2.14 14.25
C ARG A 81 -1.95 3.06 15.44
N PHE A 82 -1.42 4.24 15.18
CA PHE A 82 -1.19 5.25 16.22
C PHE A 82 -2.45 6.07 16.55
N GLY A 83 -3.61 5.74 15.97
CA GLY A 83 -4.84 6.52 16.12
C GLY A 83 -4.76 7.91 15.46
N LYS A 84 -3.82 8.09 14.52
CA LYS A 84 -3.70 9.32 13.73
C LYS A 84 -4.59 9.23 12.50
N THR A 85 -5.19 10.37 12.14
CA THR A 85 -5.91 10.54 10.89
C THR A 85 -4.94 10.45 9.71
N ILE A 86 -5.29 9.63 8.74
CA ILE A 86 -4.65 9.48 7.44
C ILE A 86 -5.70 9.67 6.35
N HIS A 87 -5.31 10.20 5.21
CA HIS A 87 -6.22 10.55 4.12
C HIS A 87 -6.28 9.42 3.10
N ILE A 88 -6.85 8.28 3.52
CA ILE A 88 -7.08 7.11 2.66
C ILE A 88 -8.50 6.59 2.84
N SER A 89 -8.94 5.74 1.91
CA SER A 89 -10.26 5.13 1.95
C SER A 89 -10.52 4.35 3.24
N ASP A 90 -11.76 4.46 3.74
CA ASP A 90 -12.22 3.72 4.91
C ASP A 90 -12.23 2.19 4.66
N GLN A 91 -12.20 1.80 3.38
CA GLN A 91 -12.16 0.41 2.94
C GLN A 91 -10.83 -0.29 3.30
N PHE A 92 -9.75 0.46 3.51
CA PHE A 92 -8.47 -0.12 3.94
C PHE A 92 -8.49 -0.48 5.42
N ALA A 93 -7.65 -1.43 5.83
CA ALA A 93 -7.58 -1.80 7.24
C ALA A 93 -7.10 -0.60 8.07
N SER A 94 -7.90 -0.22 9.06
CA SER A 94 -7.46 0.69 10.12
C SER A 94 -6.38 0.02 10.94
N GLY A 95 -5.37 0.75 11.38
CA GLY A 95 -4.27 0.17 12.14
C GLY A 95 -3.04 -0.22 11.31
N GLY A 96 -2.97 0.26 10.07
CA GLY A 96 -1.79 0.17 9.22
C GLY A 96 -0.63 1.02 9.72
N GLY A 97 0.45 1.06 8.94
CA GLY A 97 1.44 2.12 9.09
C GLY A 97 1.07 3.37 8.29
N PHE A 98 1.44 4.53 8.83
CA PHE A 98 1.07 5.85 8.30
C PHE A 98 1.81 6.22 7.01
N SER A 99 2.71 5.34 6.58
CA SER A 99 3.60 5.50 5.45
C SER A 99 3.61 4.21 4.64
N MET A 100 4.01 4.32 3.39
CA MET A 100 3.94 3.22 2.45
C MET A 100 5.14 3.31 1.52
N ILE A 101 5.81 2.18 1.31
CA ILE A 101 6.97 2.09 0.41
C ILE A 101 6.54 1.73 -1.02
N ALA A 102 7.11 2.45 -1.98
CA ALA A 102 6.93 2.20 -3.40
C ALA A 102 8.00 1.24 -3.95
N LYS A 103 7.71 0.64 -5.09
CA LYS A 103 8.64 -0.12 -5.91
C LYS A 103 9.88 0.73 -6.24
N LEU A 104 11.04 0.08 -6.24
CA LEU A 104 12.30 0.70 -6.63
C LEU A 104 12.23 1.23 -8.07
N VAL A 105 12.74 2.46 -8.24
CA VAL A 105 12.75 3.15 -9.52
C VAL A 105 13.83 2.53 -10.41
N ASP A 106 13.44 2.02 -11.57
CA ASP A 106 14.40 1.43 -12.50
C ASP A 106 15.48 2.44 -12.92
N GLY A 107 16.75 2.04 -12.86
CA GLY A 107 17.90 2.90 -13.18
C GLY A 107 18.49 3.71 -12.01
N ARG A 108 17.86 3.71 -10.82
CA ARG A 108 18.45 4.27 -9.59
C ARG A 108 18.11 3.38 -8.40
N ILE A 109 19.08 3.11 -7.52
CA ILE A 109 18.85 2.38 -6.26
C ILE A 109 18.11 3.34 -5.28
N ARG A 110 16.86 3.68 -5.61
CA ARG A 110 16.01 4.66 -4.90
C ARG A 110 14.58 4.16 -4.87
N THR A 111 13.93 4.35 -3.73
CA THR A 111 12.50 4.11 -3.52
C THR A 111 11.81 5.43 -3.17
N TRP A 112 10.49 5.43 -3.19
CA TRP A 112 9.66 6.51 -2.69
C TRP A 112 8.85 6.01 -1.52
N VAL A 113 8.71 6.86 -0.51
CA VAL A 113 7.81 6.63 0.61
C VAL A 113 6.77 7.72 0.54
N LEU A 114 5.49 7.41 0.70
CA LEU A 114 4.48 8.44 0.87
C LEU A 114 3.79 8.31 2.21
N LYS A 115 3.69 9.47 2.85
CA LYS A 115 3.03 9.67 4.12
C LYS A 115 1.56 9.92 3.85
N LEU A 116 0.73 8.98 4.28
CA LEU A 116 -0.72 9.09 4.16
C LEU A 116 -1.32 10.18 5.06
N ARG A 117 -0.52 10.75 5.96
CA ARG A 117 -0.92 11.85 6.86
C ARG A 117 -1.05 13.20 6.16
N ASP A 118 -0.17 13.47 5.20
CA ASP A 118 -0.09 14.80 4.55
C ASP A 118 -0.05 14.68 3.01
N GLY A 119 0.13 13.47 2.48
CA GLY A 119 0.31 13.25 1.04
C GLY A 119 1.72 13.57 0.56
N GLU A 120 2.66 13.79 1.47
CA GLU A 120 4.06 14.05 1.15
C GLU A 120 4.82 12.79 0.71
N PHE A 121 5.64 12.96 -0.33
CA PHE A 121 6.60 11.95 -0.77
C PHE A 121 7.97 12.22 -0.18
N GLU A 122 8.50 11.24 0.55
CA GLU A 122 9.87 11.22 1.00
C GLU A 122 10.73 10.29 0.14
N HIS A 123 11.98 10.70 -0.06
CA HIS A 123 12.99 9.89 -0.71
C HIS A 123 14.09 9.56 0.32
N PRO A 124 14.10 8.35 0.87
CA PRO A 124 15.17 7.96 1.78
C PRO A 124 16.46 7.68 1.01
N ASP A 125 17.57 8.27 1.45
CA ASP A 125 18.91 8.02 0.86
C ASP A 125 19.49 6.63 1.23
N GLY A 126 18.82 5.88 2.12
CA GLY A 126 19.26 4.55 2.56
C GLY A 126 18.14 3.50 2.55
N LEU A 127 18.08 2.66 1.51
CA LEU A 127 17.11 1.56 1.39
C LEU A 127 17.21 0.50 2.50
N TRP A 128 18.42 0.33 3.06
CA TRP A 128 18.72 -0.68 4.08
C TRP A 128 18.38 -0.20 5.51
N THR A 129 18.40 1.11 5.73
CA THR A 129 18.09 1.76 7.01
C THR A 129 16.65 2.23 7.08
N LEU A 130 15.97 2.29 5.94
CA LEU A 130 14.57 2.63 5.85
C LEU A 130 13.71 1.49 6.40
N THR A 131 12.75 1.82 7.26
CA THR A 131 11.82 0.86 7.84
C THR A 131 10.41 1.40 7.73
N GLU A 132 9.66 0.96 6.71
CA GLU A 132 8.34 1.49 6.38
C GLU A 132 7.34 0.34 6.24
N SER A 133 6.05 0.65 6.18
CA SER A 133 5.03 -0.33 5.79
C SER A 133 5.06 -0.58 4.30
N ALA A 134 4.84 -1.82 3.92
CA ALA A 134 4.66 -2.23 2.54
C ALA A 134 3.24 -2.71 2.32
N ARG A 135 2.62 -2.21 1.26
CA ARG A 135 1.33 -2.69 0.81
C ARG A 135 1.52 -3.33 -0.56
N ALA A 136 0.99 -4.54 -0.69
CA ALA A 136 0.96 -5.22 -1.97
C ALA A 136 -0.16 -4.63 -2.84
N VAL A 137 0.15 -4.46 -4.13
CA VAL A 137 -0.80 -4.09 -5.18
C VAL A 137 -0.68 -5.08 -6.32
N ARG A 138 -1.74 -5.24 -7.10
CA ARG A 138 -1.74 -5.96 -8.36
C ARG A 138 -2.58 -5.24 -9.40
N GLY A 139 -2.27 -5.47 -10.66
CA GLY A 139 -3.09 -4.98 -11.77
C GLY A 139 -4.24 -5.93 -12.05
N ILE A 140 -5.44 -5.41 -12.25
CA ILE A 140 -6.57 -6.17 -12.77
C ILE A 140 -6.61 -5.90 -14.28
N GLN A 141 -5.70 -6.52 -15.04
CA GLN A 141 -5.81 -6.50 -16.49
C GLN A 141 -7.06 -7.29 -16.87
N SER A 142 -8.02 -6.62 -17.50
CA SER A 142 -9.21 -7.23 -18.11
C SER A 142 -8.84 -8.02 -19.36
#